data_AF-A0A940PNX1-F1
#
_entry.id   AF-A0A940PNX1-F1
#
_cell.length_a   1.000
_cell.length_b   1.000
_cell.length_c   1.000
_cell.angle_alpha   90.00
_cell.angle_beta   90.00
_cell.angle_gamma   90.00
#
_symmetry.space_group_name_H-M   'P 1'
#
loop_
_entity.id
_entity.type
_entity.pdbx_description
1 polymer ?
#
loop_
_entity_poly.entity_id
_entity_poly.type
_entity_poly.pdbx_seq_one_letter_code
_entity_poly.pdbx_strand_id
1 'polypeptide(L)'
;MDTTFSPSGDADATVAARVLFDPEMNVAVRPGVQKWLTRFFRFGLESPEYVVAEAGTSHGQYIISGAPAAENLLDLSILGPTIIWAEHHDEVSEHLGAELRETAGYQPAGFIVAHAPSETFIDAFIALQISFASPIQTMLDGHGLGLTAVAREITKDW
;
A
#
# COMPACT_ATOMS: atom_id res chain seq x y z
N MET A 1 -28.06 8.75 -10.11
CA MET A 1 -27.96 9.35 -8.76
C MET A 1 -27.01 8.45 -8.00
N ASP A 2 -25.86 8.89 -7.50
CA ASP A 2 -25.59 10.16 -6.84
C ASP A 2 -24.09 10.50 -6.96
N THR A 3 -23.81 11.79 -7.18
CA THR A 3 -22.48 12.39 -7.30
C THR A 3 -21.91 12.71 -5.92
N THR A 4 -20.57 12.68 -5.80
CA THR A 4 -19.78 13.30 -4.71
C THR A 4 -19.92 12.73 -3.28
N PHE A 5 -19.36 11.56 -3.04
CA PHE A 5 -18.77 11.23 -1.72
C PHE A 5 -17.26 11.21 -1.90
N SER A 6 -16.59 12.30 -1.52
CA SER A 6 -15.13 12.31 -1.43
C SER A 6 -14.74 11.70 -0.08
N PRO A 7 -13.94 10.61 -0.05
CA PRO A 7 -13.49 9.98 1.21
C PRO A 7 -12.84 10.98 2.16
N SER A 8 -12.17 11.99 1.61
CA SER A 8 -11.47 13.07 2.32
C SER A 8 -12.34 13.85 3.33
N GLY A 9 -13.66 13.83 3.20
CA GLY A 9 -14.60 14.57 4.06
C GLY A 9 -15.49 13.73 4.98
N ASP A 10 -15.48 12.39 4.86
CA ASP A 10 -16.45 11.51 5.55
C ASP A 10 -15.80 10.78 6.73
N ALA A 11 -16.25 11.11 7.94
CA ALA A 11 -15.74 10.51 9.18
C ALA A 11 -15.96 8.98 9.24
N ASP A 12 -17.00 8.46 8.57
CA ASP A 12 -17.24 7.02 8.51
C ASP A 12 -16.30 6.32 7.50
N ALA A 13 -15.86 7.01 6.44
CA ALA A 13 -14.85 6.49 5.52
C ALA A 13 -13.50 6.29 6.22
N THR A 14 -13.11 7.25 7.07
CA THR A 14 -11.87 7.19 7.86
C THR A 14 -11.88 6.01 8.83
N VAL A 15 -13.00 5.79 9.53
CA VAL A 15 -13.14 4.65 10.44
C VAL A 15 -13.13 3.33 9.68
N ALA A 16 -13.78 3.26 8.52
CA ALA A 16 -13.77 2.07 7.67
C ALA A 16 -12.36 1.74 7.17
N ALA A 17 -11.58 2.74 6.73
CA ALA A 17 -10.21 2.54 6.30
C ALA A 17 -9.37 1.98 7.45
N ARG A 18 -9.53 2.55 8.66
CA ARG A 18 -8.80 2.10 9.85
C ARG A 18 -9.12 0.66 10.26
N VAL A 19 -10.36 0.20 10.09
CA VAL A 19 -10.75 -1.20 10.33
C VAL A 19 -10.03 -2.16 9.36
N LEU A 20 -9.71 -1.71 8.13
CA LEU A 20 -8.92 -2.50 7.19
C LEU A 20 -7.43 -2.56 7.60
N PHE A 21 -6.89 -1.46 8.12
CA PHE A 21 -5.50 -1.39 8.59
C PHE A 21 -5.24 -2.07 9.95
N ASP A 22 -6.28 -2.22 10.77
CA ASP A 22 -6.20 -2.78 12.13
C ASP A 22 -7.36 -3.77 12.35
N PRO A 23 -7.18 -5.05 11.97
CA PRO A 23 -8.24 -6.05 12.06
C PRO A 23 -8.61 -6.41 13.52
N GLU A 24 -7.80 -6.04 14.51
CA GLU A 24 -8.13 -6.19 15.93
C GLU A 24 -8.96 -5.01 16.47
N MET A 25 -9.17 -3.97 15.66
CA MET A 25 -9.94 -2.79 16.03
C MET A 25 -11.42 -3.15 16.22
N ASN A 26 -11.83 -3.32 17.47
CA ASN A 26 -13.22 -3.61 17.82
C ASN A 26 -14.06 -2.32 17.83
N VAL A 27 -14.50 -1.88 16.66
CA VAL A 27 -15.39 -0.72 16.51
C VAL A 27 -16.83 -1.19 16.39
N ALA A 28 -17.74 -0.58 17.15
CA ALA A 28 -19.17 -0.71 16.87
C ALA A 28 -19.44 -0.17 15.45
N VAL A 29 -19.62 -1.07 14.47
CA VAL A 29 -19.70 -0.70 13.06
C VAL A 29 -21.00 0.06 12.80
N ARG A 30 -20.89 1.38 12.73
CA ARG A 30 -22.02 2.26 12.38
C ARG A 30 -22.45 2.01 10.93
N PRO A 31 -23.72 2.27 10.57
CA PRO A 31 -24.19 2.03 9.19
C PRO A 31 -23.37 2.72 8.09
N GLY A 32 -22.85 3.92 8.34
CA GLY A 32 -21.98 4.60 7.38
C GLY A 32 -20.60 3.93 7.23
N VAL A 33 -20.03 3.41 8.31
CA VAL A 33 -18.77 2.63 8.27
C VAL A 33 -18.98 1.35 7.48
N GLN A 34 -20.09 0.63 7.72
CA GLN A 34 -20.43 -0.58 6.95
C GLN A 34 -20.59 -0.27 5.45
N LYS A 35 -21.18 0.87 5.10
CA LYS A 35 -21.34 1.32 3.71
C LYS A 35 -20.00 1.58 3.05
N TRP A 36 -19.05 2.20 3.77
CA TRP A 36 -17.70 2.42 3.29
C TRP A 36 -16.88 1.13 3.19
N LEU A 37 -16.95 0.25 4.19
CA LEU A 37 -16.34 -1.08 4.10
C LEU A 37 -16.87 -1.85 2.89
N THR A 38 -18.18 -1.89 2.69
CA THR A 38 -18.80 -2.52 1.51
C THR A 38 -18.32 -1.88 0.20
N ARG A 39 -18.09 -0.56 0.21
CA ARG A 39 -17.56 0.17 -0.94
C ARG A 39 -16.10 -0.19 -1.19
N PHE A 40 -15.26 -0.22 -0.16
CA PHE A 40 -13.87 -0.65 -0.21
C PHE A 40 -13.75 -2.09 -0.71
N PHE A 41 -14.54 -3.02 -0.15
CA PHE A 41 -14.66 -4.40 -0.63
C PHE A 41 -15.08 -4.48 -2.10
N ARG A 42 -16.05 -3.66 -2.53
CA ARG A 42 -16.48 -3.60 -3.94
C ARG A 42 -15.38 -3.10 -4.88
N PHE A 43 -14.46 -2.28 -4.37
CA PHE A 43 -13.28 -1.81 -5.10
C PHE A 43 -12.04 -2.69 -4.87
N GLY A 44 -12.15 -3.78 -4.12
CA GLY A 44 -11.01 -4.65 -3.79
C GLY A 44 -9.98 -4.01 -2.84
N LEU A 45 -10.32 -2.89 -2.18
CA LEU A 45 -9.45 -2.16 -1.26
C LEU A 45 -9.39 -2.87 0.10
N GLU A 46 -9.00 -4.14 0.12
CA GLU A 46 -8.87 -4.96 1.34
C GLU A 46 -7.50 -4.81 2.01
N SER A 47 -6.58 -4.08 1.37
CA SER A 47 -5.20 -3.98 1.82
C SER A 47 -4.55 -2.63 1.43
N PRO A 48 -3.57 -2.13 2.21
CA PRO A 48 -2.85 -0.87 1.96
C PRO A 48 -2.36 -0.71 0.51
N GLU A 49 -1.97 -1.82 -0.09
CA GLU A 49 -1.39 -1.89 -1.43
C GLU A 49 -2.36 -1.42 -2.50
N TYR A 50 -3.67 -1.60 -2.29
CA TYR A 50 -4.68 -1.19 -3.27
C TYR A 50 -4.96 0.32 -3.27
N VAL A 51 -4.93 0.97 -2.10
CA VAL A 51 -5.01 2.44 -2.02
C VAL A 51 -3.78 3.06 -2.70
N VAL A 52 -2.64 2.45 -2.47
CA VAL A 52 -1.36 2.81 -3.09
C VAL A 52 -1.35 2.58 -4.61
N ALA A 53 -1.87 1.45 -5.05
CA ALA A 53 -1.96 1.09 -6.46
C ALA A 53 -2.85 2.06 -7.24
N GLU A 54 -3.93 2.52 -6.63
CA GLU A 54 -4.82 3.53 -7.22
C GLU A 54 -4.08 4.86 -7.42
N ALA A 55 -3.43 5.36 -6.37
CA ALA A 55 -2.64 6.59 -6.44
C ALA A 55 -1.51 6.50 -7.47
N GLY A 56 -0.81 5.36 -7.54
CA GLY A 56 0.23 5.11 -8.53
C GLY A 56 -0.31 5.07 -9.96
N THR A 57 -1.40 4.34 -10.20
CA THR A 57 -2.00 4.18 -11.54
C THR A 57 -2.47 5.50 -12.14
N SER A 58 -2.99 6.40 -11.29
CA SER A 58 -3.49 7.71 -11.72
C SER A 58 -2.38 8.68 -12.19
N HIS A 59 -1.12 8.38 -11.88
CA HIS A 59 0.03 9.28 -12.08
C HIS A 59 1.26 8.57 -12.71
N GLY A 60 1.05 7.63 -13.64
CA GLY A 60 2.12 7.02 -14.45
C GLY A 60 2.48 5.59 -14.06
N GLN A 61 3.69 5.14 -14.40
CA GLN A 61 4.15 3.82 -13.97
C GLN A 61 4.54 3.81 -12.50
N TYR A 62 4.18 2.74 -11.81
CA TYR A 62 4.54 2.49 -10.43
C TYR A 62 4.84 1.01 -10.18
N ILE A 63 5.59 0.74 -9.13
CA ILE A 63 5.72 -0.60 -8.53
C ILE A 63 5.74 -0.49 -7.00
N ILE A 64 5.20 -1.52 -6.35
CA ILE A 64 5.21 -1.68 -4.90
C ILE A 64 6.41 -2.54 -4.47
N SER A 65 7.10 -2.11 -3.42
CA SER A 65 8.19 -2.85 -2.77
C SER A 65 8.07 -2.77 -1.24
N GLY A 66 9.08 -3.25 -0.52
CA GLY A 66 9.11 -3.32 0.94
C GLY A 66 8.37 -4.55 1.45
N ALA A 67 7.63 -4.39 2.55
CA ALA A 67 6.93 -5.51 3.18
C ALA A 67 5.95 -6.22 2.22
N PRO A 68 5.04 -5.53 1.50
CA PRO A 68 4.03 -6.23 0.69
C PRO A 68 4.60 -7.02 -0.50
N ALA A 69 5.69 -6.54 -1.11
CA ALA A 69 6.37 -7.31 -2.15
C ALA A 69 7.04 -8.55 -1.57
N ALA A 70 7.63 -8.46 -0.38
CA ALA A 70 8.20 -9.60 0.31
C ALA A 70 7.13 -10.62 0.74
N GLU A 71 5.95 -10.16 1.17
CA GLU A 71 4.82 -11.04 1.50
C GLU A 71 4.39 -11.85 0.26
N ASN A 72 4.27 -11.20 -0.90
CA ASN A 72 3.92 -11.87 -2.16
C ASN A 72 5.00 -12.87 -2.62
N LEU A 73 6.28 -12.58 -2.37
CA LEU A 73 7.39 -13.45 -2.76
C LEU A 73 7.55 -14.66 -1.83
N LEU A 74 7.27 -14.51 -0.54
CA LEU A 74 7.52 -15.53 0.48
C LEU A 74 6.27 -16.27 0.93
N ASP A 75 5.08 -15.79 0.58
CA ASP A 75 3.79 -16.27 1.08
C ASP A 75 3.72 -16.25 2.62
N LEU A 76 4.19 -15.14 3.21
CA LEU A 76 4.25 -14.91 4.66
C LEU A 76 3.70 -13.52 4.98
N SER A 77 3.15 -13.33 6.18
CA SER A 77 2.81 -12.00 6.67
C SER A 77 4.04 -11.31 7.26
N ILE A 78 4.33 -10.10 6.78
CA ILE A 78 5.52 -9.31 7.09
C ILE A 78 5.07 -7.92 7.48
N LEU A 79 5.31 -7.56 8.74
CA LEU A 79 5.11 -6.19 9.19
C LEU A 79 6.28 -5.31 8.72
N GLY A 80 5.96 -4.21 8.06
CA GLY A 80 6.96 -3.23 7.66
C GLY A 80 6.39 -2.15 6.75
N PRO A 81 7.24 -1.21 6.32
CA PRO A 81 6.81 -0.12 5.46
C PRO A 81 6.60 -0.58 4.01
N THR A 82 5.71 0.13 3.33
CA THR A 82 5.43 -0.03 1.90
C THR A 82 6.20 1.02 1.13
N ILE A 83 6.98 0.59 0.12
CA ILE A 83 7.63 1.52 -0.81
C ILE A 83 6.81 1.58 -2.10
N ILE A 84 6.61 2.80 -2.58
CA ILE A 84 5.98 3.11 -3.86
C ILE A 84 7.05 3.76 -4.71
N TRP A 85 7.61 2.99 -5.63
CA TRP A 85 8.47 3.53 -6.67
C TRP A 85 7.55 4.04 -7.79
N ALA A 86 7.54 5.34 -8.06
CA ALA A 86 6.68 5.96 -9.07
C ALA A 86 7.44 6.94 -9.98
N GLU A 87 7.04 7.02 -11.25
CA GLU A 87 7.57 8.02 -12.20
C GLU A 87 7.28 9.44 -11.72
N HIS A 88 6.02 9.71 -11.34
CA HIS A 88 5.57 11.02 -10.85
C HIS A 88 5.41 11.01 -9.32
N HIS A 89 6.47 10.62 -8.61
CA HIS A 89 6.48 10.45 -7.14
C HIS A 89 6.00 11.68 -6.35
N ASP A 90 6.23 12.91 -6.82
CA ASP A 90 5.71 14.13 -6.17
C ASP A 90 4.18 14.18 -6.23
N GLU A 91 3.58 13.90 -7.38
CA GLU A 91 2.12 13.87 -7.57
C GLU A 91 1.48 12.74 -6.78
N VAL A 92 2.10 11.55 -6.78
CA VAL A 92 1.66 10.42 -5.95
C VAL A 92 1.74 10.76 -4.46
N SER A 93 2.80 11.44 -4.02
CA SER A 93 2.94 11.89 -2.63
C SER A 93 1.90 12.91 -2.24
N GLU A 94 1.61 13.89 -3.11
CA GLU A 94 0.57 14.89 -2.87
C GLU A 94 -0.81 14.25 -2.81
N HIS A 95 -1.10 13.33 -3.74
CA HIS A 95 -2.36 12.58 -3.77
C HIS A 95 -2.53 11.77 -2.48
N LEU A 96 -1.54 10.96 -2.11
CA LEU A 96 -1.57 10.18 -0.88
C LEU A 96 -1.66 11.07 0.36
N GLY A 97 -0.96 12.20 0.39
CA GLY A 97 -1.04 13.16 1.50
C GLY A 97 -2.40 13.85 1.63
N ALA A 98 -3.13 14.01 0.52
CA ALA A 98 -4.49 14.54 0.51
C ALA A 98 -5.54 13.50 0.95
N GLU A 99 -5.31 12.23 0.64
CA GLU A 99 -6.23 11.13 0.97
C GLU A 99 -5.98 10.50 2.34
N LEU A 100 -4.71 10.37 2.74
CA LEU A 100 -4.29 9.80 4.01
C LEU A 100 -4.25 10.87 5.09
N ARG A 101 -4.93 10.64 6.21
CA ARG A 101 -4.89 11.55 7.36
C ARG A 101 -3.82 11.14 8.37
N GLU A 102 -3.12 12.14 8.89
CA GLU A 102 -2.20 11.98 10.00
C GLU A 102 -2.90 11.33 11.21
N THR A 103 -2.29 10.29 11.77
CA THR A 103 -2.80 9.57 12.94
C THR A 103 -1.89 9.80 14.14
N ALA A 104 -2.49 10.02 15.31
CA ALA A 104 -1.74 10.22 16.55
C ALA A 104 -1.05 8.94 17.08
N GLY A 105 -1.39 7.77 16.51
CA GLY A 105 -0.76 6.50 16.83
C GLY A 105 0.28 6.12 15.78
N TYR A 106 1.48 5.75 16.21
CA TYR A 106 2.51 5.19 15.33
C TYR A 106 1.99 3.88 14.72
N GLN A 107 1.70 3.89 13.42
CA GLN A 107 1.45 2.66 12.68
C GLN A 107 2.76 2.21 12.03
N PRO A 108 3.20 0.96 12.25
CA PRO A 108 4.48 0.47 11.71
C PRO A 108 4.51 0.37 10.17
N ALA A 109 3.35 0.52 9.51
CA ALA A 109 3.21 0.54 8.05
C ALA A 109 3.15 1.98 7.54
N GLY A 110 4.30 2.67 7.54
CA GLY A 110 4.45 3.93 6.83
C GLY A 110 4.60 3.70 5.32
N PHE A 111 4.22 4.70 4.52
CA PHE A 111 4.49 4.72 3.09
C PHE A 111 5.76 5.51 2.80
N ILE A 112 6.60 4.98 1.92
CA ILE A 112 7.73 5.70 1.34
C ILE A 112 7.42 5.85 -0.14
N VAL A 113 7.22 7.08 -0.60
CA VAL A 113 7.07 7.38 -2.02
C VAL A 113 8.43 7.81 -2.55
N ALA A 114 8.92 7.14 -3.59
CA ALA A 114 10.23 7.38 -4.15
C ALA A 114 10.17 7.46 -5.69
N HIS A 115 11.06 8.27 -6.26
CA HIS A 115 11.23 8.35 -7.71
C HIS A 115 11.70 7.00 -8.28
N ALA A 116 10.98 6.47 -9.28
CA ALA A 116 11.35 5.25 -9.99
C ALA A 116 12.16 5.58 -11.26
N PRO A 117 13.50 5.37 -11.27
CA PRO A 117 14.22 5.30 -12.54
C PRO A 117 13.75 4.08 -13.35
N SER A 118 13.94 4.11 -14.67
CA SER A 118 13.45 3.06 -15.59
C SER A 118 13.90 1.64 -15.23
N GLU A 119 15.07 1.52 -14.61
CA GLU A 119 15.71 0.28 -14.19
C GLU A 119 14.97 -0.39 -13.03
N THR A 120 14.25 0.39 -12.23
CA THR A 120 13.45 -0.11 -11.10
C THR A 120 12.33 -1.04 -11.57
N PHE A 121 11.85 -0.87 -12.81
CA PHE A 121 10.80 -1.70 -13.41
C PHE A 121 11.30 -3.01 -14.02
N ILE A 122 12.63 -3.23 -14.08
CA ILE A 122 13.20 -4.46 -14.64
C ILE A 122 12.77 -5.66 -13.80
N ASP A 123 12.20 -6.66 -14.46
CA ASP A 123 11.68 -7.90 -13.87
C ASP A 123 10.61 -7.70 -12.78
N ALA A 124 9.94 -6.54 -12.79
CA ALA A 124 8.73 -6.33 -12.01
C ALA A 124 7.66 -7.37 -12.39
N PHE A 125 6.87 -7.78 -11.41
CA PHE A 125 5.84 -8.80 -11.61
C PHE A 125 4.46 -8.28 -11.19
N ILE A 126 3.41 -8.84 -11.77
CA ILE A 126 2.03 -8.46 -11.45
C ILE A 126 1.40 -9.54 -10.59
N ALA A 127 0.89 -9.17 -9.43
CA ALA A 127 0.06 -10.01 -8.58
C ALA A 127 -1.20 -9.24 -8.19
N LEU A 128 -2.37 -9.88 -8.27
CA LEU A 128 -3.66 -9.26 -7.92
C LEU A 128 -3.94 -7.89 -8.60
N GLN A 129 -3.47 -7.71 -9.85
CA GLN A 129 -3.52 -6.46 -10.63
C GLN A 129 -2.65 -5.31 -10.11
N ILE A 130 -1.77 -5.59 -9.16
CA ILE A 130 -0.80 -4.64 -8.62
C ILE A 130 0.58 -5.00 -9.16
N SER A 131 1.35 -3.98 -9.56
CA SER A 131 2.72 -4.14 -10.02
C SER A 131 3.66 -4.15 -8.80
N PHE A 132 4.44 -5.21 -8.65
CA PHE A 132 5.41 -5.40 -7.57
C PHE A 132 6.83 -5.39 -8.11
N ALA A 133 7.76 -4.90 -7.29
CA ALA A 133 9.18 -4.88 -7.60
C ALA A 133 9.74 -6.30 -7.74
N SER A 134 10.77 -6.44 -8.58
CA SER A 134 11.46 -7.72 -8.76
C SER A 134 12.02 -8.25 -7.42
N PRO A 135 12.32 -9.56 -7.30
CA PRO A 135 12.84 -10.07 -6.04
C PRO A 135 14.22 -9.48 -5.69
N ILE A 136 15.05 -9.11 -6.68
CA ILE A 136 16.31 -8.37 -6.45
C ILE A 136 16.01 -7.01 -5.81
N GLN A 137 15.12 -6.21 -6.41
CA GLN A 137 14.80 -4.87 -5.91
C GLN A 137 14.15 -4.97 -4.53
N THR A 138 13.24 -5.93 -4.32
CA THR A 138 12.60 -6.18 -3.01
C THR A 138 13.60 -6.55 -1.93
N MET A 139 14.63 -7.34 -2.25
CA MET A 139 15.72 -7.65 -1.32
C MET A 139 16.57 -6.42 -0.97
N LEU A 140 16.93 -5.59 -1.95
CA LEU A 140 17.69 -4.36 -1.74
C LEU A 140 16.92 -3.38 -0.83
N ASP A 141 15.63 -3.20 -1.13
CA ASP A 141 14.73 -2.37 -0.35
C ASP A 141 14.58 -2.93 1.08
N GLY A 142 14.39 -4.24 1.21
CA GLY A 142 14.31 -4.92 2.50
C GLY A 142 15.56 -4.69 3.37
N HIS A 143 16.76 -4.69 2.79
CA HIS A 143 17.97 -4.33 3.53
C HIS A 143 17.95 -2.86 3.99
N GLY A 144 17.56 -1.93 3.12
CA GLY A 144 17.45 -0.51 3.46
C GLY A 144 16.43 -0.22 4.56
N LEU A 145 15.38 -1.04 4.66
CA LEU A 145 14.32 -0.94 5.65
C LEU A 145 14.60 -1.69 6.96
N GLY A 146 15.76 -2.34 7.09
CA GLY A 146 16.11 -3.15 8.27
C GLY A 146 15.44 -4.53 8.30
N LEU A 147 14.76 -4.94 7.23
CA LEU A 147 14.15 -6.27 7.03
C LEU A 147 15.19 -7.31 6.56
N THR A 148 16.40 -7.29 7.11
CA THR A 148 17.55 -8.07 6.60
C THR A 148 17.32 -9.58 6.62
N ALA A 149 16.57 -10.12 7.58
CA ALA A 149 16.24 -11.54 7.61
C ALA A 149 15.31 -11.95 6.45
N VAL A 150 14.29 -11.15 6.20
CA VAL A 150 13.37 -11.31 5.06
C VAL A 150 14.11 -11.17 3.74
N ALA A 151 14.96 -10.14 3.62
CA ALA A 151 15.75 -9.88 2.42
C ALA A 151 16.64 -11.07 2.03
N ARG A 152 17.26 -11.74 3.02
CA ARG A 152 18.05 -12.96 2.80
C ARG A 152 17.20 -14.15 2.36
N GLU A 153 16.00 -14.28 2.91
CA GLU A 153 15.10 -15.38 2.59
C GLU A 153 14.64 -15.30 1.12
N ILE A 154 14.37 -14.09 0.61
CA ILE A 154 13.97 -13.86 -0.79
C ILE A 154 14.99 -14.44 -1.78
N THR A 155 16.28 -14.33 -1.48
CA THR A 155 17.36 -14.74 -2.39
C THR A 155 18.06 -16.03 -1.96
N LYS A 156 17.48 -16.82 -1.04
CA LYS A 156 18.17 -17.97 -0.43
C LYS A 156 18.54 -19.07 -1.42
N ASP A 157 17.80 -19.17 -2.52
CA ASP A 157 17.90 -20.24 -3.52
C ASP A 157 18.55 -19.76 -4.83
N TRP A 158 19.21 -18.59 -4.82
CA TRP A 158 19.84 -17.96 -5.98
C TRP A 158 21.36 -18.11 -5.99
#